data_AF-A0A545AIT5-F1
#
_entry.id   AF-A0A545AIT5-F1
#
_cell.length_a   1.000
_cell.length_b   1.000
_cell.length_c   1.000
_cell.angle_alpha   90.00
_cell.angle_beta   90.00
_cell.angle_gamma   90.00
#
_symmetry.space_group_name_H-M   'P 1'
#
loop_
_entity.id
_entity.type
_entity.pdbx_description
1 polymer ?
#
loop_
_entity_poly.entity_id
_entity_poly.type
_entity_poly.pdbx_seq_one_letter_code
_entity_poly.pdbx_strand_id
1 'polypeptide(L)'
;MGKQPAAGGGRWVEVPPERLSRWFTGFSDRHGGLARAEPSGASGASGASGASGAAAAGAPDPADMVTVYGADGAVAECHPPFPPVVVGADPVADLIAHASRDRRVGVLLVRLGGFAAGVFEGSTLVTSKVDTRLVHGRNKAGGQSAQRFARRREKQARELAEAAAAVAARVLLPSSLDAVVLGGDRAAVDAVFEDRTLAPLRALAVERFLTVPDPRRDVLSATPYAFRATRIRVVDAA
;
A
#
# COMPACT_ATOMS: atom_id res chain seq x y z
N MET A 1 -15.76 3.95 4.02
CA MET A 1 -15.08 2.95 4.86
C MET A 1 -15.57 1.58 4.41
N GLY A 2 -14.91 0.94 3.44
CA GLY A 2 -15.33 -0.38 2.96
C GLY A 2 -14.94 -1.44 3.98
N LYS A 3 -15.92 -2.10 4.62
CA LYS A 3 -15.68 -3.27 5.47
C LYS A 3 -15.55 -4.48 4.54
N GLN A 4 -14.37 -5.10 4.48
CA GLN A 4 -14.21 -6.41 3.83
C GLN A 4 -13.88 -7.47 4.89
N PRO A 5 -14.56 -8.63 4.88
CA PRO A 5 -14.23 -9.73 5.78
C PRO A 5 -12.84 -10.28 5.46
N ALA A 6 -12.02 -10.51 6.48
CA ALA A 6 -10.68 -11.06 6.33
C ALA A 6 -10.74 -12.60 6.18
N ALA A 7 -9.93 -13.17 5.28
CA ALA A 7 -9.69 -14.62 5.28
C ALA A 7 -9.00 -14.99 6.60
N GLY A 8 -9.66 -15.77 7.46
CA GLY A 8 -9.19 -16.14 8.80
C GLY A 8 -9.91 -15.44 9.97
N GLY A 9 -11.02 -14.75 9.73
CA GLY A 9 -11.80 -14.06 10.77
C GLY A 9 -11.37 -12.60 10.97
N GLY A 10 -12.32 -11.77 11.43
CA GLY A 10 -12.14 -10.33 11.63
C GLY A 10 -12.51 -9.45 10.42
N ARG A 11 -12.43 -8.12 10.61
CA ARG A 11 -12.73 -7.09 9.61
C ARG A 11 -11.49 -6.26 9.28
N TRP A 12 -11.26 -6.02 7.99
CA TRP A 12 -10.25 -5.04 7.55
C TRP A 12 -10.83 -3.63 7.52
N VAL A 13 -10.04 -2.67 7.98
CA VAL A 13 -10.28 -1.24 7.84
C VAL A 13 -9.00 -0.54 7.40
N GLU A 14 -9.13 0.49 6.58
CA GLU A 14 -8.02 1.37 6.21
C GLU A 14 -8.22 2.71 6.91
N VAL A 15 -7.20 3.12 7.66
CA VAL A 15 -7.26 4.33 8.48
C VAL A 15 -6.13 5.28 8.05
N PRO A 16 -6.46 6.44 7.45
CA PRO A 16 -5.46 7.43 7.09
C PRO A 16 -4.83 8.04 8.35
N PRO A 17 -3.60 8.60 8.26
CA PRO A 17 -2.85 9.06 9.42
C PRO A 17 -3.63 10.08 10.27
N GLU A 18 -4.38 10.97 9.63
CA GLU A 18 -5.19 12.00 10.29
C GLU A 18 -6.33 11.43 11.14
N ARG A 19 -6.67 10.14 10.98
CA ARG A 19 -7.74 9.46 11.71
C ARG A 19 -7.23 8.39 12.67
N LEU A 20 -5.94 8.06 12.67
CA LEU A 20 -5.40 6.97 13.47
C LEU A 20 -5.58 7.19 14.96
N SER A 21 -5.22 8.37 15.47
CA SER A 21 -5.39 8.70 16.89
C SER A 21 -6.84 8.50 17.35
N ARG A 22 -7.81 9.08 16.63
CA ARG A 22 -9.24 8.92 16.91
C ARG A 22 -9.70 7.46 16.80
N TRP A 23 -9.15 6.72 15.86
CA TRP A 23 -9.48 5.30 15.68
C TRP A 23 -9.03 4.48 16.90
N PHE A 24 -7.81 4.72 17.40
CA PHE A 24 -7.31 4.04 18.61
C PHE A 24 -8.10 4.41 19.86
N THR A 25 -8.48 5.69 20.04
CA THR A 25 -9.40 6.09 21.12
C THR A 25 -10.72 5.33 21.04
N GLY A 26 -11.36 5.30 19.87
CA GLY A 26 -12.63 4.59 19.70
C GLY A 26 -12.53 3.05 19.80
N PHE A 27 -11.35 2.48 19.51
CA PHE A 27 -11.07 1.07 19.78
C PHE A 27 -10.94 0.84 21.28
N SER A 28 -10.16 1.65 21.99
CA SER A 28 -10.00 1.58 23.45
C SER A 28 -11.34 1.68 24.18
N ASP A 29 -12.15 2.68 23.85
CA ASP A 29 -13.48 2.90 24.48
C ASP A 29 -14.42 1.71 24.30
N ARG A 30 -14.38 1.08 23.11
CA ARG A 30 -15.26 -0.06 22.78
C ARG A 30 -14.83 -1.35 23.47
N HIS A 31 -13.53 -1.51 23.70
CA HIS A 31 -12.92 -2.75 24.16
C HIS A 31 -12.43 -2.69 25.62
N GLY A 32 -12.97 -1.75 26.41
CA GLY A 32 -12.71 -1.63 27.84
C GLY A 32 -11.32 -1.10 28.21
N GLY A 33 -10.64 -0.42 27.28
CA GLY A 33 -9.27 0.04 27.42
C GLY A 33 -8.29 -0.68 26.48
N LEU A 34 -7.08 -0.13 26.38
CA LEU A 34 -5.95 -0.82 25.72
C LEU A 34 -5.20 -1.62 26.78
N ALA A 35 -5.16 -2.95 26.62
CA ALA A 35 -4.43 -3.83 27.54
C ALA A 35 -2.92 -3.78 27.30
N ARG A 36 -2.50 -3.84 26.04
CA ARG A 36 -1.10 -3.73 25.60
C ARG A 36 -0.99 -3.46 24.10
N ALA A 37 0.16 -2.98 23.66
CA ALA A 37 0.54 -2.88 22.25
C ALA A 37 1.95 -3.43 22.09
N GLU A 38 2.18 -4.23 21.05
CA GLU A 38 3.44 -4.93 20.85
C GLU A 38 3.89 -4.82 19.38
N PRO A 39 5.16 -4.51 19.10
CA PRO A 39 5.70 -4.62 17.75
C PRO A 39 5.61 -6.07 17.26
N SER A 40 5.36 -6.25 15.98
CA SER A 40 5.34 -7.54 15.31
C SER A 40 6.09 -7.42 13.99
N GLY A 41 7.14 -8.21 13.81
CA GLY A 41 7.94 -8.26 12.58
C GLY A 41 8.43 -9.67 12.35
N ALA A 42 8.76 -10.02 11.11
CA ALA A 42 9.30 -11.33 10.79
C ALA A 42 10.52 -11.60 11.68
N SER A 43 10.41 -12.59 12.57
CA SER A 43 11.52 -13.09 13.38
C SER A 43 12.57 -13.73 12.46
N GLY A 44 13.40 -12.89 11.85
CA GLY A 44 14.62 -13.26 11.16
C GLY A 44 15.73 -13.49 12.16
N ALA A 45 15.73 -14.69 12.76
CA ALA A 45 16.79 -15.30 13.57
C ALA A 45 17.05 -14.74 14.99
N SER A 46 16.49 -15.43 15.99
CA SER A 46 17.30 -15.85 17.12
C SER A 46 16.92 -17.28 17.52
N GLY A 47 17.89 -18.19 17.39
CA GLY A 47 17.89 -19.46 18.10
C GLY A 47 17.80 -19.24 19.61
N ALA A 48 17.38 -20.28 20.31
CA ALA A 48 16.81 -20.22 21.64
C ALA A 48 17.67 -19.66 22.78
N SER A 49 16.92 -19.09 23.73
CA SER A 49 16.99 -19.27 25.20
C SER A 49 17.80 -18.31 26.08
N GLY A 50 17.06 -17.69 27.01
CA GLY A 50 17.38 -17.70 28.44
C GLY A 50 18.10 -16.49 29.02
N ALA A 51 17.33 -15.54 29.58
CA ALA A 51 17.50 -14.99 30.95
C ALA A 51 16.64 -13.74 31.14
N SER A 52 15.83 -13.73 32.21
CA SER A 52 15.19 -12.53 32.73
C SER A 52 16.24 -11.58 33.33
N GLY A 53 16.23 -10.31 32.92
CA GLY A 53 17.04 -9.25 33.51
C GLY A 53 16.56 -7.89 33.02
N ALA A 54 16.47 -6.93 33.94
CA ALA A 54 15.86 -5.60 33.81
C ALA A 54 16.12 -4.88 32.48
N ALA A 55 15.05 -4.31 31.91
CA ALA A 55 15.07 -3.53 30.68
C ALA A 55 15.93 -2.27 30.84
N ALA A 56 17.18 -2.34 30.37
CA ALA A 56 17.81 -1.17 29.78
C ALA A 56 16.93 -0.75 28.59
N ALA A 57 16.69 0.55 28.41
CA ALA A 57 15.99 1.08 27.24
C ALA A 57 16.80 0.74 25.98
N GLY A 58 16.52 -0.44 25.41
CA GLY A 58 17.13 -0.93 24.19
C GLY A 58 16.79 0.01 23.04
N ALA A 59 17.69 0.10 22.07
CA ALA A 59 17.41 0.82 20.83
C ALA A 59 16.08 0.29 20.23
N PRO A 60 15.21 1.18 19.72
CA PRO A 60 13.90 0.78 19.24
C PRO A 60 14.01 -0.21 18.08
N ASP A 61 13.26 -1.31 18.15
CA ASP A 61 13.33 -2.40 17.17
C ASP A 61 12.45 -2.09 15.94
N PRO A 62 12.92 -2.42 14.72
CA PRO A 62 12.10 -2.33 13.53
C PRO A 62 11.02 -3.42 13.51
N ALA A 63 9.78 -3.04 13.21
CA ALA A 63 8.65 -3.94 13.14
C ALA A 63 7.86 -3.74 11.83
N ASP A 64 7.36 -4.83 11.24
CA ASP A 64 6.54 -4.77 10.03
C ASP A 64 5.09 -4.37 10.34
N MET A 65 4.68 -4.48 11.60
CA MET A 65 3.34 -4.25 12.12
C MET A 65 3.38 -3.93 13.62
N VAL A 66 2.31 -3.32 14.14
CA VAL A 66 2.04 -3.24 15.58
C VAL A 66 0.73 -3.96 15.88
N THR A 67 0.71 -4.82 16.88
CA THR A 67 -0.49 -5.51 17.34
C THR A 67 -0.99 -4.87 18.63
N VAL A 68 -2.27 -4.48 18.66
CA VAL A 68 -2.90 -3.82 19.80
C VAL A 68 -4.00 -4.72 20.37
N TYR A 69 -4.04 -4.87 21.69
CA TYR A 69 -4.97 -5.74 22.40
C TYR A 69 -5.94 -4.90 23.25
N GLY A 70 -7.24 -5.16 23.10
CA GLY A 70 -8.29 -4.65 23.98
C GLY A 70 -8.37 -5.42 25.29
N ALA A 71 -8.93 -4.81 26.33
CA ALA A 71 -9.14 -5.46 27.62
C ALA A 71 -10.17 -6.60 27.56
N ASP A 72 -11.09 -6.54 26.60
CA ASP A 72 -12.07 -7.59 26.32
C ASP A 72 -11.53 -8.75 25.46
N GLY A 73 -10.25 -8.73 25.10
CA GLY A 73 -9.61 -9.75 24.27
C GLY A 73 -9.65 -9.48 22.76
N ALA A 74 -10.23 -8.37 22.30
CA ALA A 74 -10.17 -7.97 20.90
C ALA A 74 -8.71 -7.67 20.47
N VAL A 75 -8.40 -7.95 19.21
CA VAL A 75 -7.05 -7.77 18.64
C VAL A 75 -7.13 -6.89 17.40
N ALA A 76 -6.21 -5.93 17.29
CA ALA A 76 -6.02 -5.07 16.15
C ALA A 76 -4.60 -5.19 15.59
N GLU A 77 -4.46 -5.90 14.48
CA GLU A 77 -3.23 -6.06 13.71
C GLU A 77 -3.05 -4.84 12.79
N CYS A 78 -2.11 -3.96 13.08
CA CYS A 78 -1.95 -2.66 12.43
C CYS A 78 -0.73 -2.62 11.48
N HIS A 79 -0.96 -2.81 10.18
CA HIS A 79 0.07 -2.77 9.15
C HIS A 79 0.31 -1.32 8.65
N PRO A 80 1.47 -0.71 8.92
CA PRO A 80 1.79 0.64 8.45
C PRO A 80 1.90 0.71 6.92
N PRO A 81 1.70 1.90 6.32
CA PRO A 81 1.80 2.10 4.86
C PRO A 81 3.21 1.91 4.27
N PHE A 82 4.26 2.04 5.09
CA PHE A 82 5.67 1.99 4.66
C PHE A 82 6.53 1.27 5.73
N PRO A 83 6.42 -0.06 5.89
CA PRO A 83 7.23 -0.79 6.87
C PRO A 83 8.73 -0.77 6.51
N PRO A 84 9.63 -0.97 7.49
CA PRO A 84 9.35 -1.20 8.91
C PRO A 84 9.06 0.13 9.66
N VAL A 85 8.29 0.04 10.75
CA VAL A 85 8.16 1.10 11.76
C VAL A 85 9.18 0.87 12.87
N VAL A 86 9.82 1.94 13.33
CA VAL A 86 10.71 1.89 14.50
C VAL A 86 9.85 2.05 15.75
N VAL A 87 9.83 1.03 16.62
CA VAL A 87 8.94 1.00 17.79
C VAL A 87 9.77 1.11 19.07
N GLY A 88 9.51 2.17 19.84
CA GLY A 88 10.09 2.44 21.14
C GLY A 88 9.11 2.16 22.27
N ALA A 89 9.05 3.07 23.25
CA ALA A 89 8.30 2.88 24.48
C ALA A 89 6.77 2.97 24.31
N ASP A 90 6.28 3.63 23.25
CA ASP A 90 4.84 3.75 22.96
C ASP A 90 4.56 3.32 21.51
N PRO A 91 4.30 2.00 21.28
CA PRO A 91 4.07 1.47 19.95
C PRO A 91 2.90 2.12 19.20
N VAL A 92 1.89 2.63 19.91
CA VAL A 92 0.75 3.30 19.29
C VAL A 92 1.14 4.69 18.81
N ALA A 93 1.82 5.47 19.66
CA ALA A 93 2.30 6.79 19.28
C ALA A 93 3.34 6.71 18.14
N ASP A 94 4.25 5.73 18.21
CA ASP A 94 5.29 5.51 17.20
C ASP A 94 4.68 5.14 15.84
N LEU A 95 3.66 4.28 15.83
CA LEU A 95 2.90 3.96 14.61
C LEU A 95 2.21 5.20 14.01
N ILE A 96 1.58 6.03 14.85
CA ILE A 96 0.92 7.26 14.39
C ILE A 96 1.95 8.23 13.80
N ALA A 97 3.09 8.42 14.46
CA ALA A 97 4.16 9.27 13.98
C ALA A 97 4.74 8.75 12.65
N HIS A 98 4.95 7.43 12.56
CA HIS A 98 5.45 6.77 11.35
C HIS A 98 4.51 6.93 10.16
N ALA A 99 3.20 6.75 10.36
CA ALA A 99 2.20 6.93 9.32
C ALA A 99 2.04 8.40 8.90
N SER A 100 2.24 9.33 9.85
CA SER A 100 2.10 10.77 9.61
C SER A 100 3.33 11.41 8.96
N ARG A 101 4.51 10.76 9.04
CA ARG A 101 5.74 11.26 8.42
C ARG A 101 5.56 11.53 6.93
N ASP A 102 5.87 12.76 6.54
CA ASP A 102 5.92 13.14 5.14
C ASP A 102 7.05 12.40 4.43
N ARG A 103 6.69 11.74 3.34
CA ARG A 103 7.57 10.97 2.46
C ARG A 103 7.39 11.45 1.04
N ARG A 104 8.45 11.35 0.25
CA ARG A 104 8.37 11.54 -1.19
C ARG A 104 8.02 10.22 -1.86
N VAL A 105 6.77 10.09 -2.32
CA VAL A 105 6.22 8.83 -2.82
C VAL A 105 5.91 8.95 -4.32
N GLY A 106 6.46 8.03 -5.11
CA GLY A 106 6.05 7.85 -6.50
C GLY A 106 4.80 6.98 -6.57
N VAL A 107 3.84 7.33 -7.40
CA VAL A 107 2.64 6.52 -7.64
C VAL A 107 2.55 6.20 -9.13
N LEU A 108 2.35 4.92 -9.46
CA LEU A 108 2.10 4.45 -10.81
C LEU A 108 0.80 3.61 -10.84
N LEU A 109 -0.19 4.10 -11.57
CA LEU A 109 -1.48 3.44 -11.77
C LEU A 109 -1.60 3.01 -13.23
N VAL A 110 -1.90 1.74 -13.49
CA VAL A 110 -2.01 1.21 -14.86
C VAL A 110 -3.24 0.33 -14.97
N ARG A 111 -4.10 0.60 -15.95
CA ARG A 111 -5.21 -0.27 -16.33
C ARG A 111 -5.34 -0.30 -17.84
N LEU A 112 -6.03 -1.31 -18.38
CA LEU A 112 -6.23 -1.45 -19.84
C LEU A 112 -6.78 -0.19 -20.54
N GLY A 113 -7.43 0.77 -19.85
CA GLY A 113 -7.90 2.03 -20.46
C GLY A 113 -6.94 3.23 -20.37
N GLY A 114 -5.86 3.15 -19.59
CA GLY A 114 -4.95 4.29 -19.38
C GLY A 114 -3.97 4.09 -18.25
N PHE A 115 -3.17 5.10 -17.99
CA PHE A 115 -2.19 5.10 -16.91
C PHE A 115 -1.97 6.50 -16.34
N ALA A 116 -1.50 6.54 -15.10
CA ALA A 116 -1.15 7.76 -14.39
C ALA A 116 0.14 7.55 -13.60
N ALA A 117 1.06 8.50 -13.69
CA ALA A 117 2.25 8.57 -12.86
C ALA A 117 2.28 9.91 -12.13
N GLY A 118 2.69 9.92 -10.86
CA GLY A 118 2.85 11.16 -10.10
C GLY A 118 3.79 11.02 -8.92
N VAL A 119 4.39 12.14 -8.52
CA VAL A 119 5.23 12.25 -7.32
C VAL A 119 4.49 13.08 -6.29
N PHE A 120 4.41 12.54 -5.08
CA PHE A 120 3.79 13.19 -3.93
C PHE A 120 4.84 13.54 -2.88
N GLU A 121 4.63 14.67 -2.20
CA GLU A 121 5.26 14.99 -0.92
C GLU A 121 4.14 15.00 0.13
N GLY A 122 4.14 13.99 1.01
CA GLY A 122 3.01 13.75 1.91
C GLY A 122 1.71 13.52 1.12
N SER A 123 0.77 14.45 1.21
CA SER A 123 -0.50 14.43 0.45
C SER A 123 -0.51 15.32 -0.79
N THR A 124 0.54 16.09 -1.03
CA THR A 124 0.58 17.10 -2.11
C THR A 124 1.16 16.49 -3.39
N LEU A 125 0.45 16.63 -4.51
CA LEU A 125 0.91 16.17 -5.82
C LEU A 125 1.84 17.20 -6.47
N VAL A 126 3.13 16.88 -6.56
CA VAL A 126 4.18 17.79 -7.04
C VAL A 126 4.31 17.76 -8.55
N THR A 127 4.37 16.58 -9.15
CA THR A 127 4.41 16.40 -10.60
C THR A 127 3.58 15.19 -10.99
N SER A 128 2.97 15.23 -12.18
CA SER A 128 2.24 14.07 -12.68
C SER A 128 2.03 14.13 -14.19
N LYS A 129 1.78 12.96 -14.76
CA LYS A 129 1.25 12.80 -16.10
C LYS A 129 0.19 11.70 -16.08
N VAL A 130 -0.92 11.99 -16.74
CA VAL A 130 -2.00 11.05 -17.00
C VAL A 130 -2.17 10.93 -18.50
N ASP A 131 -2.39 9.72 -18.97
CA ASP A 131 -2.69 9.45 -20.36
C ASP A 131 -3.70 8.30 -20.49
N THR A 132 -4.42 8.29 -21.60
CA THR A 132 -5.42 7.26 -21.92
C THR A 132 -5.09 6.68 -23.27
N ARG A 133 -5.27 5.37 -23.43
CA ARG A 133 -5.18 4.71 -24.74
C ARG A 133 -6.51 4.04 -25.02
N LEU A 134 -7.06 4.26 -26.20
CA LEU A 134 -8.32 3.64 -26.63
C LEU A 134 -8.13 2.13 -26.79
N VAL A 135 -8.50 1.37 -25.75
CA VAL A 135 -8.55 -0.10 -25.81
C VAL A 135 -10.00 -0.52 -26.04
N HIS A 136 -10.21 -1.25 -27.13
CA HIS A 136 -11.54 -1.75 -27.46
C HIS A 136 -11.88 -2.90 -26.50
N GLY A 137 -13.07 -2.84 -25.90
CA GLY A 137 -13.51 -3.80 -24.88
C GLY A 137 -13.54 -5.26 -25.36
N ARG A 138 -13.68 -6.19 -24.40
CA ARG A 138 -13.79 -7.63 -24.67
C ARG A 138 -15.08 -7.91 -25.45
N ASN A 139 -14.96 -8.37 -26.71
CA ASN A 139 -16.10 -8.87 -27.47
C ASN A 139 -16.52 -10.26 -26.95
N LYS A 140 -17.82 -10.47 -26.72
CA LYS A 140 -18.41 -11.73 -26.24
C LYS A 140 -18.66 -12.77 -27.36
N ALA A 141 -18.29 -12.48 -28.61
CA ALA A 141 -18.56 -13.36 -29.75
C ALA A 141 -17.42 -14.37 -29.96
N GLY A 142 -17.72 -15.67 -29.89
CA GLY A 142 -16.81 -16.76 -30.27
C GLY A 142 -16.77 -16.99 -31.79
N GLY A 143 -15.62 -17.42 -32.32
CA GLY A 143 -15.41 -17.75 -33.75
C GLY A 143 -14.00 -17.42 -34.25
N GLN A 144 -13.70 -17.63 -35.55
CA GLN A 144 -12.40 -17.27 -36.15
C GLN A 144 -12.03 -15.78 -35.99
N SER A 145 -13.01 -14.90 -35.78
CA SER A 145 -12.80 -13.49 -35.45
C SER A 145 -12.22 -13.28 -34.04
N ALA A 146 -12.41 -14.22 -33.10
CA ALA A 146 -11.93 -14.12 -31.72
C ALA A 146 -10.39 -14.13 -31.62
N GLN A 147 -9.69 -14.91 -32.44
CA GLN A 147 -8.22 -14.92 -32.47
C GLN A 147 -7.64 -13.57 -32.94
N ARG A 148 -8.27 -12.92 -33.92
CA ARG A 148 -7.84 -11.57 -34.39
C ARG A 148 -8.06 -10.51 -33.30
N PHE A 149 -9.15 -10.60 -32.54
CA PHE A 149 -9.41 -9.68 -31.42
C PHE A 149 -8.52 -9.93 -30.20
N ALA A 150 -8.13 -11.18 -29.93
CA ALA A 150 -7.17 -11.51 -28.88
C ALA A 150 -5.79 -10.88 -29.17
N ARG A 151 -5.23 -11.12 -30.36
CA ARG A 151 -3.95 -10.55 -30.80
C ARG A 151 -3.95 -9.02 -30.78
N ARG A 152 -5.05 -8.38 -31.20
CA ARG A 152 -5.17 -6.91 -31.17
C ARG A 152 -5.15 -6.37 -29.74
N ARG A 153 -5.78 -7.05 -28.78
CA ARG A 153 -5.75 -6.66 -27.36
C ARG A 153 -4.38 -6.86 -26.73
N GLU A 154 -3.69 -7.95 -27.06
CA GLU A 154 -2.30 -8.15 -26.60
C GLU A 154 -1.37 -7.06 -27.14
N LYS A 155 -1.49 -6.72 -28.43
CA LYS A 155 -0.74 -5.60 -29.02
C LYS A 155 -1.05 -4.28 -28.31
N GLN A 156 -2.31 -3.99 -28.06
CA GLN A 156 -2.74 -2.78 -27.33
C GLN A 156 -2.22 -2.74 -25.89
N ALA A 157 -2.23 -3.89 -25.19
CA ALA A 157 -1.69 -3.98 -23.84
C ALA A 157 -0.18 -3.70 -23.80
N ARG A 158 0.58 -4.22 -24.78
CA ARG A 158 2.01 -3.91 -24.94
C ARG A 158 2.26 -2.43 -25.25
N GLU A 159 1.54 -1.86 -26.22
CA GLU A 159 1.66 -0.44 -26.56
C GLU A 159 1.29 0.49 -25.39
N LEU A 160 0.31 0.09 -24.57
CA LEU A 160 -0.03 0.78 -23.33
C LEU A 160 1.12 0.67 -22.31
N ALA A 161 1.67 -0.52 -22.13
CA ALA A 161 2.76 -0.78 -21.20
C ALA A 161 4.02 0.03 -21.56
N GLU A 162 4.43 0.03 -22.83
CA GLU A 162 5.55 0.85 -23.34
C GLU A 162 5.33 2.34 -23.09
N ALA A 163 4.11 2.83 -23.34
CA ALA A 163 3.76 4.23 -23.11
C ALA A 163 3.76 4.59 -21.61
N ALA A 164 3.22 3.71 -20.78
CA ALA A 164 3.23 3.87 -19.33
C ALA A 164 4.65 3.83 -18.77
N ALA A 165 5.52 2.96 -19.31
CA ALA A 165 6.92 2.87 -18.92
C ALA A 165 7.67 4.17 -19.23
N ALA A 166 7.53 4.68 -20.45
CA ALA A 166 8.13 5.95 -20.85
C ALA A 166 7.67 7.12 -19.96
N VAL A 167 6.39 7.14 -19.58
CA VAL A 167 5.86 8.17 -18.67
C VAL A 167 6.35 7.97 -17.23
N ALA A 168 6.38 6.75 -16.72
CA ALA A 168 6.93 6.44 -15.40
C ALA A 168 8.41 6.85 -15.32
N ALA A 169 9.22 6.49 -16.32
CA ALA A 169 10.61 6.88 -16.41
C ALA A 169 10.77 8.40 -16.37
N ARG A 170 10.02 9.13 -17.20
CA ARG A 170 10.10 10.60 -17.27
C ARG A 170 9.64 11.31 -16.01
N VAL A 171 8.60 10.80 -15.32
CA VAL A 171 7.98 11.49 -14.18
C VAL A 171 8.63 11.09 -12.85
N LEU A 172 8.97 9.81 -12.68
CA LEU A 172 9.37 9.26 -11.37
C LEU A 172 10.88 9.17 -11.20
N LEU A 173 11.64 8.74 -12.22
CA LEU A 173 13.10 8.55 -12.09
C LEU A 173 13.89 9.83 -11.76
N PRO A 174 13.50 11.04 -12.20
CA PRO A 174 14.23 12.25 -11.82
C PRO A 174 14.12 12.63 -10.33
N SER A 175 13.17 12.03 -9.60
CA SER A 175 12.92 12.35 -8.19
C SER A 175 13.62 11.36 -7.26
N SER A 176 14.19 11.86 -6.16
CA SER A 176 14.60 11.00 -5.04
C SER A 176 13.36 10.58 -4.27
N LEU A 177 12.94 9.33 -4.45
CA LEU A 177 11.72 8.76 -3.84
C LEU A 177 12.09 7.89 -2.64
N ASP A 178 11.31 7.99 -1.57
CA ASP A 178 11.40 7.08 -0.42
C ASP A 178 10.72 5.74 -0.71
N ALA A 179 9.68 5.75 -1.55
CA ALA A 179 8.88 4.59 -1.90
C ALA A 179 8.14 4.77 -3.23
N VAL A 180 7.76 3.67 -3.85
CA VAL A 180 6.87 3.61 -5.01
C VAL A 180 5.63 2.80 -4.66
N VAL A 181 4.45 3.35 -4.95
CA VAL A 181 3.16 2.69 -4.76
C VAL A 181 2.56 2.40 -6.12
N LEU A 182 2.18 1.14 -6.33
CA LEU A 182 1.63 0.65 -7.59
C LEU A 182 0.12 0.47 -7.48
N GLY A 183 -0.61 0.54 -8.59
CA GLY A 183 -2.04 0.31 -8.58
C GLY A 183 -2.67 0.06 -9.94
N GLY A 184 -3.93 -0.37 -9.92
CA GLY A 184 -4.71 -0.69 -11.10
C GLY A 184 -4.79 -2.20 -11.37
N ASP A 185 -4.29 -2.66 -12.51
CA ASP A 185 -4.25 -4.07 -12.91
C ASP A 185 -2.83 -4.61 -12.76
N ARG A 186 -2.68 -5.71 -12.00
CA ARG A 186 -1.35 -6.29 -11.69
C ARG A 186 -0.61 -6.72 -12.96
N ALA A 187 -1.29 -7.39 -13.89
CA ALA A 187 -0.66 -7.85 -15.13
C ALA A 187 -0.21 -6.68 -16.01
N ALA A 188 -1.01 -5.60 -16.08
CA ALA A 188 -0.64 -4.40 -16.80
C ALA A 188 0.56 -3.68 -16.15
N VAL A 189 0.62 -3.63 -14.82
CA VAL A 189 1.78 -3.09 -14.09
C VAL A 189 3.02 -3.95 -14.32
N ASP A 190 2.90 -5.28 -14.26
CA ASP A 190 4.03 -6.18 -14.50
C ASP A 190 4.60 -6.00 -15.92
N ALA A 191 3.73 -5.86 -16.93
CA ALA A 191 4.14 -5.56 -18.30
C ALA A 191 4.91 -4.23 -18.43
N VAL A 192 4.55 -3.20 -17.66
CA VAL A 192 5.29 -1.92 -17.65
C VAL A 192 6.72 -2.12 -17.17
N PHE A 193 6.91 -2.97 -16.17
CA PHE A 193 8.21 -3.26 -15.59
C PHE A 193 9.05 -4.30 -16.36
N GLU A 194 8.57 -4.79 -17.51
CA GLU A 194 9.43 -5.48 -18.48
C GLU A 194 10.49 -4.51 -19.04
N ASP A 195 10.21 -3.20 -19.02
CA ASP A 195 11.21 -2.16 -19.26
C ASP A 195 12.22 -2.10 -18.11
N ARG A 196 13.45 -2.53 -18.40
CA ARG A 196 14.55 -2.62 -17.43
C ARG A 196 15.01 -1.26 -16.90
N THR A 197 14.71 -0.17 -17.59
CA THR A 197 15.06 1.18 -17.11
C THR A 197 14.30 1.54 -15.83
N LEU A 198 13.19 0.86 -15.54
CA LEU A 198 12.38 1.05 -14.34
C LEU A 198 12.81 0.19 -13.15
N ALA A 199 13.90 -0.58 -13.26
CA ALA A 199 14.41 -1.42 -12.18
C ALA A 199 14.60 -0.65 -10.84
N PRO A 200 15.09 0.61 -10.82
CA PRO A 200 15.16 1.39 -9.57
C PRO A 200 13.80 1.64 -8.92
N LEU A 201 12.75 1.88 -9.71
CA LEU A 201 11.39 2.08 -9.19
C LEU A 201 10.80 0.77 -8.63
N ARG A 202 11.12 -0.37 -9.26
CA ARG A 202 10.70 -1.70 -8.77
C ARG A 202 11.34 -2.03 -7.42
N ALA A 203 12.60 -1.64 -7.21
CA ALA A 203 13.29 -1.82 -5.93
C ALA A 203 12.67 -1.00 -4.79
N LEU A 204 12.05 0.14 -5.11
CA LEU A 204 11.34 1.00 -4.14
C LEU A 204 9.86 0.63 -4.00
N ALA A 205 9.35 -0.33 -4.78
CA ALA A 205 7.93 -0.66 -4.79
C ALA A 205 7.52 -1.35 -3.49
N VAL A 206 6.57 -0.75 -2.76
CA VAL A 206 6.00 -1.36 -1.56
C VAL A 206 5.00 -2.46 -1.93
N GLU A 207 4.77 -3.39 -1.00
CA GLU A 207 3.78 -4.47 -1.18
C GLU A 207 2.36 -3.91 -1.45
N ARG A 208 2.05 -2.76 -0.83
CA ARG A 208 0.76 -2.09 -0.95
C ARG A 208 0.45 -1.79 -2.42
N PHE A 209 -0.70 -2.28 -2.86
CA PHE A 209 -1.20 -2.07 -4.22
C PHE A 209 -2.60 -1.48 -4.19
N LEU A 210 -2.79 -0.41 -4.96
CA LEU A 210 -4.04 0.34 -4.96
C LEU A 210 -4.99 -0.21 -6.01
N THR A 211 -6.12 -0.76 -5.58
CA THR A 211 -7.24 -1.05 -6.46
C THR A 211 -7.95 0.25 -6.81
N VAL A 212 -7.78 0.72 -8.05
CA VAL A 212 -8.33 1.99 -8.51
C VAL A 212 -9.27 1.78 -9.70
N PRO A 213 -10.25 2.67 -9.93
CA PRO A 213 -10.97 2.75 -11.20
C PRO A 213 -10.02 3.19 -12.34
N ASP A 214 -10.55 3.73 -13.44
CA ASP A 214 -9.69 4.22 -14.53
C ASP A 214 -8.71 5.28 -13.99
N PRO A 215 -7.40 5.17 -14.30
CA PRO A 215 -6.37 6.00 -13.69
C PRO A 215 -6.37 7.42 -14.27
N ARG A 216 -7.34 8.21 -13.84
CA ARG A 216 -7.53 9.62 -14.18
C ARG A 216 -6.84 10.52 -13.16
N ARG A 217 -6.77 11.83 -13.45
CA ARG A 217 -6.07 12.81 -12.59
C ARG A 217 -6.69 12.94 -11.20
N ASP A 218 -8.02 12.92 -11.11
CA ASP A 218 -8.76 12.91 -9.84
C ASP A 218 -8.46 11.65 -9.02
N VAL A 219 -8.45 10.48 -9.67
CA VAL A 219 -8.11 9.19 -9.04
C VAL A 219 -6.68 9.21 -8.52
N LEU A 220 -5.72 9.66 -9.33
CA LEU A 220 -4.32 9.82 -8.91
C LEU A 220 -4.24 10.76 -7.70
N SER A 221 -4.88 11.93 -7.76
CA SER A 221 -4.81 12.94 -6.70
C SER A 221 -5.45 12.47 -5.38
N ALA A 222 -6.36 11.50 -5.42
CA ALA A 222 -6.97 10.89 -4.24
C ALA A 222 -6.13 9.78 -3.60
N THR A 223 -5.08 9.28 -4.28
CA THR A 223 -4.27 8.16 -3.79
C THR A 223 -3.59 8.37 -2.43
N PRO A 224 -3.22 9.59 -1.97
CA PRO A 224 -2.63 9.78 -0.64
C PRO A 224 -3.50 9.26 0.49
N TYR A 225 -4.82 9.33 0.36
CA TYR A 225 -5.73 8.78 1.35
C TYR A 225 -5.54 7.27 1.54
N ALA A 226 -5.28 6.54 0.45
CA ALA A 226 -5.15 5.09 0.47
C ALA A 226 -3.70 4.64 0.72
N PHE A 227 -2.70 5.27 0.10
CA PHE A 227 -1.32 4.82 0.24
C PHE A 227 -0.69 5.19 1.58
N ARG A 228 -1.19 6.23 2.28
CA ARG A 228 -0.74 6.59 3.64
C ARG A 228 -1.54 5.85 4.71
N ALA A 229 -2.58 5.10 4.35
CA ALA A 229 -3.44 4.44 5.33
C ALA A 229 -2.77 3.21 5.94
N THR A 230 -2.81 3.14 7.26
CA THR A 230 -2.54 1.90 7.99
C THR A 230 -3.70 0.93 7.73
N ARG A 231 -3.37 -0.29 7.30
CA ARG A 231 -4.36 -1.37 7.16
C ARG A 231 -4.48 -2.06 8.50
N ILE A 232 -5.67 -2.05 9.08
CA ILE A 232 -5.91 -2.64 10.40
C ILE A 232 -6.88 -3.80 10.24
N ARG A 233 -6.47 -5.00 10.67
CA ARG A 233 -7.38 -6.13 10.82
C ARG A 233 -7.82 -6.20 12.27
N VAL A 234 -9.12 -6.11 12.49
CA VAL A 234 -9.73 -6.22 13.82
C VAL A 234 -10.37 -7.59 13.96
N VAL A 235 -9.97 -8.33 14.97
CA VAL A 235 -10.58 -9.59 15.39
C VAL A 235 -11.24 -9.32 16.74
N ASP A 236 -12.57 -9.35 16.77
CA ASP A 236 -13.32 -9.21 18.02
C ASP A 236 -13.17 -10.52 18.84
N ALA A 237 -13.30 -10.46 20.17
CA ALA A 237 -13.27 -11.66 21.01
C ALA A 237 -14.41 -12.63 20.64
N ALA A 238 -14.15 -13.93 20.79
CA ALA A 238 -15.10 -15.01 20.47
C ALA A 238 -16.26 -15.09 21.47
#